data_AF-A0A0C9T086-F1
#
_entry.id   AF-A0A0C9T086-F1
#
_cell.length_a   1.000
_cell.length_b   1.000
_cell.length_c   1.000
_cell.angle_alpha   90.00
_cell.angle_beta   90.00
_cell.angle_gamma   90.00
#
_symmetry.space_group_name_H-M   'P 1'
#
loop_
_entity.id
_entity.type
_entity.pdbx_description
1 polymer ?
#
loop_
_entity_poly.entity_id
_entity_poly.type
_entity_poly.pdbx_seq_one_letter_code
_entity_poly.pdbx_strand_id
1 'polypeptide(L)' 'NGLKNVPGTVSEVKVRLVWVQVPSENGVHLELMDQFEVEMEHNWYETTVTASFPHRIVGVVDWASDSPMPLPVATEE' A
#
# COMPACT_ATOMS: atom_id res chain seq x y z
N ASN A 1 3.91 13.24 -10.55
CA ASN A 1 2.78 13.53 -9.64
C ASN A 1 3.10 12.87 -8.31
N GLY A 2 3.33 13.68 -7.29
CA GLY A 2 3.59 13.22 -5.93
C GLY A 2 3.48 14.37 -4.95
N LEU A 3 3.35 14.03 -3.66
CA LEU A 3 3.21 14.99 -2.57
C LEU A 3 4.56 15.16 -1.90
N LYS A 4 5.02 16.40 -1.82
CA LYS A 4 6.32 16.76 -1.26
C LYS A 4 6.17 17.28 0.17
N ASN A 5 7.21 17.10 0.97
CA ASN A 5 7.28 17.56 2.36
C ASN A 5 6.11 17.04 3.22
N VAL A 6 5.69 15.80 2.97
CA VAL A 6 4.68 15.15 3.81
C VAL A 6 5.34 14.78 5.14
N PRO A 7 4.79 15.21 6.29
CA PRO A 7 5.37 14.88 7.59
C PRO A 7 5.49 13.37 7.80
N GLY A 8 6.66 12.90 8.25
CA GLY A 8 6.92 11.50 8.57
C GLY A 8 7.34 10.62 7.38
N THR A 9 7.37 11.16 6.16
CA THR A 9 7.88 10.43 4.99
C THR A 9 9.35 10.74 4.77
N VAL A 10 10.11 9.74 4.31
CA VAL A 10 11.54 9.87 3.99
C VAL A 10 11.78 10.22 2.52
N SER A 11 10.75 10.06 1.68
CA SER A 11 10.76 10.40 0.26
C SER A 11 9.43 11.06 -0.18
N GLU A 12 9.36 11.51 -1.43
CA GLU A 12 8.12 12.05 -2.03
C GLU A 12 7.06 10.95 -2.09
N VAL A 13 5.86 11.24 -1.55
CA VAL A 13 4.73 10.30 -1.65
C VAL A 13 4.30 10.22 -3.09
N LYS A 14 4.40 9.04 -3.70
CA LYS A 14 3.96 8.83 -5.08
C LYS A 14 2.47 8.61 -5.11
N VAL A 15 1.79 9.20 -6.10
CA VAL A 15 0.35 9.04 -6.29
C VAL A 15 0.09 8.56 -7.70
N ARG A 16 -0.71 7.50 -7.83
CA ARG A 16 -1.19 7.00 -9.11
C ARG A 16 -2.67 6.69 -9.06
N LEU A 17 -3.32 6.82 -10.21
CA LEU A 17 -4.70 6.45 -10.41
C LEU A 17 -4.75 4.97 -10.84
N VAL A 18 -5.55 4.15 -10.16
CA VAL A 18 -5.61 2.70 -10.39
C VAL A 18 -7.04 2.20 -10.46
N TRP A 19 -7.26 1.12 -11.22
CA TRP A 19 -8.53 0.39 -11.22
C TRP A 19 -8.48 -0.72 -10.17
N VAL A 20 -9.47 -0.75 -9.28
CA VAL A 20 -9.56 -1.69 -8.16
C VAL A 20 -10.81 -2.53 -8.33
N GLN A 21 -10.67 -3.83 -8.10
CA GLN A 21 -11.78 -4.77 -8.10
C GLN A 21 -12.55 -4.67 -6.78
N VAL A 22 -13.83 -4.29 -6.87
CA VAL A 22 -14.71 -4.14 -5.71
C VAL A 22 -15.87 -5.16 -5.81
N PRO A 23 -16.13 -5.96 -4.76
CA PRO A 23 -17.29 -6.84 -4.71
C PRO A 23 -18.61 -6.06 -4.84
N SER A 24 -19.56 -6.63 -5.57
CA SER A 24 -20.91 -6.10 -5.81
C SER A 24 -21.93 -7.24 -5.81
N GLU A 25 -23.21 -6.91 -5.81
CA GLU A 25 -24.31 -7.90 -5.81
C GLU A 25 -24.19 -8.91 -6.97
N ASN A 26 -23.70 -8.48 -8.13
CA ASN A 26 -23.64 -9.28 -9.36
C ASN A 26 -22.22 -9.74 -9.73
N GLY A 27 -21.27 -9.70 -8.78
CA GLY A 27 -19.88 -10.10 -9.00
C GLY A 27 -18.90 -8.99 -8.65
N VAL A 28 -17.99 -8.65 -9.57
CA VAL A 28 -16.94 -7.65 -9.35
C VAL A 28 -17.07 -6.53 -10.38
N HIS A 29 -16.92 -5.29 -9.94
CA HIS A 29 -16.75 -4.15 -10.83
C HIS A 29 -15.41 -3.46 -10.58
N LEU A 30 -14.96 -2.67 -11.55
CA LEU A 30 -13.76 -1.86 -11.42
C LEU A 30 -14.14 -0.45 -10.98
N GLU A 31 -13.49 0.02 -9.94
CA GLU A 31 -13.62 1.39 -9.46
C GLU A 31 -12.26 2.08 -9.55
N LEU A 32 -12.28 3.34 -9.99
CA LEU A 32 -11.10 4.17 -10.16
C LEU A 32 -10.74 4.84 -8.84
N MET A 33 -9.53 4.59 -8.34
CA MET A 33 -9.09 5.00 -7.01
C MET A 33 -7.69 5.61 -7.05
N ASP A 34 -7.35 6.37 -6.02
CA ASP A 34 -6.00 6.88 -5.82
C ASP A 34 -5.19 5.89 -5.00
N GLN A 35 -3.99 5.55 -5.47
CA GLN A 35 -3.05 4.72 -4.74
C GLN A 35 -1.80 5.53 -4.41
N PHE A 36 -1.47 5.52 -3.12
CA PHE A 36 -0.35 6.24 -2.53
C PHE A 36 0.75 5.25 -2.15
N GLU A 37 1.98 5.53 -2.56
CA GLU A 37 3.17 4.90 -1.97
C GLU A 37 3.77 5.87 -0.96
N VAL A 38 3.83 5.45 0.31
CA VAL A 38 4.27 6.24 1.45
C VAL A 38 5.43 5.51 2.12
N GLU A 39 6.64 5.95 1.79
CA GLU A 39 7.86 5.46 2.42
C GLU A 39 8.14 6.25 3.70
N MET A 40 8.32 5.54 4.80
CA MET A 40 8.64 6.06 6.13
C MET A 40 9.94 5.44 6.64
N GLU A 41 10.44 5.88 7.79
CA GLU A 41 11.74 5.44 8.33
C GLU A 41 11.87 3.91 8.51
N HIS A 42 10.78 3.24 8.90
CA HIS A 42 10.77 1.81 9.21
C HIS A 42 9.67 1.03 8.47
N ASN A 43 8.77 1.72 7.77
CA ASN A 43 7.63 1.12 7.09
C ASN A 43 7.53 1.67 5.67
N TRP A 44 6.87 0.90 4.80
CA TRP A 44 6.53 1.39 3.47
C TRP A 44 5.13 0.93 3.11
N TYR A 45 4.19 1.88 3.16
CA TYR A 45 2.78 1.60 2.88
C TYR A 45 2.44 1.88 1.43
N GLU A 46 1.63 1.00 0.86
CA GLU A 46 0.84 1.27 -0.33
C GLU A 46 -0.63 1.31 0.07
N THR A 47 -1.27 2.47 -0.06
CA THR A 47 -2.65 2.69 0.39
C THR A 47 -3.55 3.06 -0.78
N THR A 48 -4.68 2.36 -0.91
CA THR A 48 -5.70 2.62 -1.92
C THR A 48 -6.87 3.39 -1.28
N VAL A 49 -7.21 4.54 -1.84
CA VAL A 49 -8.23 5.47 -1.32
C VAL A 49 -9.24 5.80 -2.41
N THR A 50 -10.52 5.90 -2.06
CA THR A 50 -11.55 6.34 -3.01
C THR A 50 -11.23 7.74 -3.56
N ALA A 51 -11.23 7.88 -4.89
CA ALA A 51 -10.92 9.15 -5.55
C ALA A 51 -12.02 10.21 -5.34
N SER A 52 -13.24 9.78 -5.02
CA SER A 52 -14.40 10.65 -4.80
C SER A 52 -14.79 10.75 -3.32
N PHE A 53 -15.35 11.90 -2.92
CA PHE A 53 -15.85 12.12 -1.57
C PHE A 53 -17.10 11.26 -1.27
N PRO A 54 -17.25 10.69 -0.07
CA PRO A 54 -16.29 10.73 1.05
C PRO A 54 -15.07 9.85 0.78
N HIS A 55 -13.87 10.39 1.00
CA HIS A 55 -12.62 9.64 0.86
C HIS A 55 -12.54 8.55 1.91
N ARG A 56 -12.28 7.31 1.48
CA ARG A 56 -12.17 6.13 2.33
C ARG A 56 -10.96 5.31 1.92
N ILE A 57 -10.21 4.81 2.90
CA ILE A 57 -9.17 3.81 2.67
C ILE A 57 -9.87 2.48 2.39
N VAL A 58 -9.58 1.90 1.23
CA VAL A 58 -10.16 0.63 0.76
C VAL A 58 -9.21 -0.53 1.02
N GLY A 59 -7.91 -0.27 1.02
CA GLY A 59 -6.89 -1.27 1.31
C GLY A 59 -5.55 -0.64 1.63
N VAL A 60 -4.74 -1.38 2.38
CA VAL A 60 -3.37 -1.03 2.74
C VAL A 60 -2.50 -2.27 2.58
N VAL A 61 -1.37 -2.13 1.90
CA VAL A 61 -0.29 -3.09 1.87
C VAL A 61 0.88 -2.48 2.65
N ASP A 62 1.45 -3.26 3.56
CA ASP A 62 2.72 -2.94 4.20
C ASP A 62 3.81 -3.77 3.53
N TRP A 63 4.79 -3.10 2.92
CA TRP A 63 5.91 -3.74 2.26
C TRP A 63 7.07 -4.03 3.23
N ALA A 64 7.07 -3.43 4.42
CA ALA A 64 8.06 -3.72 5.45
C ALA A 64 7.62 -4.95 6.28
N SER A 65 8.56 -5.85 6.56
CA SER A 65 8.31 -7.02 7.39
C SER A 65 9.45 -7.21 8.38
N ASP A 66 9.12 -7.20 9.66
CA ASP A 66 10.05 -7.49 10.76
C ASP A 66 10.20 -9.00 11.03
N SER A 67 9.72 -9.86 10.11
CA SER A 67 9.76 -11.31 10.31
C SER A 67 11.21 -11.80 10.37
N PRO A 68 11.58 -12.61 11.39
CA PRO A 68 12.90 -13.21 11.42
C PRO A 68 13.06 -14.15 10.23
N MET A 69 14.23 -14.11 9.58
CA MET A 69 14.58 -15.08 8.56
C MET A 69 14.76 -16.46 9.21
N PRO A 70 14.28 -17.55 8.59
CA PRO A 70 14.53 -18.89 9.08
C PRO A 70 16.04 -19.12 9.19
N LEU A 71 16.49 -19.61 10.35
CA LEU A 71 17.88 -20.04 10.50
C LEU A 71 18.10 -21.34 9.72
N PRO A 72 19.26 -21.53 9.07
CA PRO A 72 19.61 -22.80 8.45
C PRO A 72 19.57 -23.92 9.50
N VAL A 73 18.97 -25.07 9.16
CA VAL A 73 19.11 -26.28 9.96
C VAL A 73 20.54 -26.79 9.74
N ALA A 74 21.32 -26.92 10.81
CA ALA A 74 22.63 -27.57 10.72
C ALA A 74 22.40 -29.03 10.30
N THR A 75 22.83 -29.38 9.09
CA THR A 75 22.94 -30.78 8.70
C THR A 75 24.10 -31.37 9.48
N GLU A 76 23.84 -32.26 10.43
CA GLU A 76 24.90 -33.10 11.02
C GLU A 76 25.40 -34.05 9.93
N GLU A 77 26.67 -33.91 9.53
CA GLU A 77 27.42 -34.91 8.76
C GLU A 77 28.09 -35.93 9.70
#